data_AF-A0AAN8A782-F1
#
_entry.id   AF-A0AAN8A782-F1
#
_cell.length_a   1.000
_cell.length_b   1.000
_cell.length_c   1.000
_cell.angle_alpha   90.00
_cell.angle_beta   90.00
_cell.angle_gamma   90.00
#
_symmetry.space_group_name_H-M   'P 1'
#
loop_
_entity.id
_entity.type
_entity.pdbx_description
1 polymer ?
#
loop_
_entity_poly.entity_id
_entity_poly.type
_entity_poly.pdbx_seq_one_letter_code
_entity_poly.pdbx_strand_id
1 'polypeptide(L)'
;MDSLEARLRFISILKNLQKTLNLIDINDITTNINEPPPQTPQLPTASNTTLPTKTNANNNINRSIPDNKNINDNSNNNISSSVNNEALTISTSTTPSSSSLSLQSQTFNLSHTTTDNKNINPIEFYLQNYKDHYEDFHQCLIDTMKKFNVLDRLPITIYYFKLIYLLYYDIDNELSRTILTQFMIPSIMDVLDLILPESDIISLTNLPLCEDMINKLLTSPNITKIINNNLKNQLFVFLQKRSSFKQSVLDGYSTKQVITIKSGQTVEIPTILNRMEIDRDRHKRSKESNWKINRTPISSTGPSASTGSSIVQTILDPNEFKRQWETISPLTSTDIQDTKILNEICKESYLLQ
;
A
#
# COMPACT_ATOMS: atom_id res chain seq x y z
N MET A 1 -13.56 -10.78 28.01
CA MET A 1 -12.17 -11.16 28.32
C MET A 1 -11.75 -10.35 29.54
N ASP A 2 -10.92 -10.87 30.46
CA ASP A 2 -10.46 -10.02 31.57
C ASP A 2 -9.55 -8.90 31.04
N SER A 3 -9.59 -7.71 31.66
CA SER A 3 -8.90 -6.51 31.18
C SER A 3 -7.39 -6.73 31.11
N LEU A 4 -6.80 -7.40 32.12
CA LEU A 4 -5.37 -7.71 32.14
C LEU A 4 -5.01 -8.69 31.02
N GLU A 5 -5.84 -9.71 30.81
CA GLU A 5 -5.62 -10.71 29.77
C GLU A 5 -5.70 -10.08 28.37
N ALA A 6 -6.72 -9.23 28.13
CA ALA A 6 -6.91 -8.53 26.86
C ALA A 6 -5.70 -7.64 26.54
N ARG A 7 -5.22 -6.90 27.55
CA ARG A 7 -4.03 -6.06 27.45
C ARG A 7 -2.78 -6.86 27.08
N LEU A 8 -2.51 -7.97 27.77
CA LEU A 8 -1.33 -8.79 27.53
C LEU A 8 -1.36 -9.44 26.14
N ARG A 9 -2.55 -9.88 25.68
CA ARG A 9 -2.72 -10.38 24.31
C ARG A 9 -2.52 -9.28 23.28
N PHE A 10 -3.04 -8.08 23.53
CA PHE A 10 -2.84 -6.94 22.64
C PHE A 10 -1.36 -6.59 22.49
N ILE A 11 -0.60 -6.56 23.59
CA ILE A 11 0.85 -6.33 23.55
C ILE A 11 1.55 -7.43 22.72
N SER A 12 1.16 -8.70 22.89
CA SER A 12 1.69 -9.81 22.09
C SER A 12 1.40 -9.62 20.59
N ILE A 13 0.20 -9.16 20.24
CA ILE A 13 -0.18 -8.85 18.86
C ILE A 13 0.71 -7.72 18.31
N LEU A 14 0.87 -6.62 19.05
CA LEU A 14 1.71 -5.49 18.65
C LEU A 14 3.15 -5.91 18.36
N LYS A 15 3.73 -6.76 19.22
CA LYS A 15 5.09 -7.31 19.03
C LYS A 15 5.23 -8.20 17.79
N ASN A 16 4.13 -8.81 17.35
CA ASN A 16 4.10 -9.73 16.21
C ASN A 16 3.51 -9.10 14.94
N LEU A 17 3.16 -7.81 14.94
CA LEU A 17 2.56 -7.13 13.79
C LEU A 17 3.37 -7.28 12.51
N GLN A 18 4.70 -7.29 12.59
CA GLN A 18 5.56 -7.52 11.42
C GLN A 18 5.28 -8.86 10.70
N LYS A 19 4.79 -9.88 11.42
CA LYS A 19 4.45 -11.20 10.87
C LYS A 19 2.96 -11.33 10.53
N THR A 20 2.10 -10.69 11.30
CA THR A 20 0.65 -10.94 11.30
C THR A 20 -0.17 -9.84 10.64
N LEU A 21 0.35 -8.61 10.63
CA LEU A 21 -0.17 -7.55 9.80
C LEU A 21 0.21 -7.92 8.38
N ASN A 22 -0.57 -8.84 7.78
CA ASN A 22 -0.65 -8.99 6.35
C ASN A 22 -0.65 -7.57 5.82
N LEU A 23 0.40 -7.22 5.07
CA LEU A 23 0.52 -5.93 4.42
C LEU A 23 -0.49 -5.91 3.26
N ILE A 24 -1.77 -6.06 3.62
CA ILE A 24 -2.96 -5.68 2.87
C ILE A 24 -2.68 -4.25 2.45
N ASP A 25 -2.69 -4.06 1.14
CA ASP A 25 -2.43 -2.79 0.51
C ASP A 25 -3.37 -1.77 1.16
N ILE A 26 -2.90 -0.57 1.49
CA ILE A 26 -3.78 0.47 2.04
C ILE A 26 -4.94 0.75 1.05
N ASN A 27 -4.72 0.43 -0.23
CA ASN A 27 -5.68 0.50 -1.32
C ASN A 27 -6.78 -0.58 -1.28
N ASP A 28 -6.58 -1.70 -0.58
CA ASP A 28 -7.60 -2.77 -0.48
C ASP A 28 -8.75 -2.40 0.47
N ILE A 29 -8.53 -1.45 1.39
CA ILE A 29 -9.56 -0.97 2.34
C ILE A 29 -10.56 -0.04 1.62
N THR A 30 -10.10 0.73 0.63
CA THR A 30 -10.96 1.68 -0.11
C THR A 30 -11.67 1.04 -1.31
N THR A 31 -11.18 -0.07 -1.85
CA THR A 31 -11.73 -0.66 -3.09
C THR A 31 -12.86 -1.66 -2.88
N ASN A 32 -12.97 -2.29 -1.70
CA ASN A 32 -14.01 -3.30 -1.42
C ASN A 32 -15.28 -2.77 -0.74
N ILE A 33 -15.38 -1.46 -0.44
CA ILE A 33 -16.45 -0.90 0.42
C ILE A 33 -17.12 0.34 -0.20
N ASN A 34 -16.76 0.72 -1.43
CA ASN A 34 -17.43 1.82 -2.15
C ASN A 34 -18.74 1.35 -2.83
N GLU A 35 -19.78 1.07 -2.05
CA GLU A 35 -21.16 1.21 -2.53
C GLU A 35 -21.98 1.98 -1.48
N PRO A 36 -22.33 3.27 -1.72
CA PRO A 36 -23.43 3.87 -0.99
C PRO A 36 -24.74 3.16 -1.38
N PRO A 37 -25.72 3.02 -0.47
CA PRO A 37 -27.00 2.39 -0.77
C PRO A 37 -27.70 3.13 -1.92
N PRO A 38 -28.40 2.40 -2.82
CA PRO A 38 -28.99 2.98 -4.02
C PRO A 38 -30.02 4.05 -3.64
N GLN A 39 -29.72 5.29 -4.01
CA GLN A 39 -30.71 6.37 -3.96
C GLN A 39 -31.79 6.10 -5.00
N THR A 40 -33.04 6.07 -4.55
CA THR A 40 -34.25 5.95 -5.38
C THR A 40 -34.25 6.99 -6.52
N PRO A 41 -34.55 6.61 -7.77
CA PRO A 41 -34.57 7.56 -8.88
C PRO A 41 -35.69 8.60 -8.71
N GLN A 42 -35.33 9.88 -8.62
CA GLN A 42 -36.29 10.96 -8.82
C GLN A 42 -36.41 11.28 -10.32
N LEU A 43 -37.67 11.33 -10.76
CA LEU A 43 -38.10 11.60 -12.13
C LEU A 43 -37.75 13.04 -12.56
N PRO A 44 -37.15 13.27 -13.75
CA PRO A 44 -36.88 14.63 -14.21
C PRO A 44 -38.13 15.28 -14.81
N THR A 45 -38.56 16.38 -14.22
CA THR A 45 -39.50 17.35 -14.81
C THR A 45 -38.80 18.17 -15.90
N ALA A 46 -39.44 18.23 -17.08
CA ALA A 46 -39.04 19.00 -18.24
C ALA A 46 -39.23 20.51 -18.04
N SER A 47 -38.34 21.34 -18.59
CA SER A 47 -38.64 22.70 -19.07
C SER A 47 -37.53 23.27 -19.97
N ASN A 48 -37.89 23.46 -21.23
CA ASN A 48 -37.61 24.58 -22.15
C ASN A 48 -36.19 25.10 -22.44
N THR A 49 -35.74 24.82 -23.67
CA THR A 49 -35.47 25.79 -24.76
C THR A 49 -34.69 27.07 -24.45
N THR A 50 -33.45 27.17 -24.95
CA THR A 50 -33.02 28.26 -25.87
C THR A 50 -31.64 28.00 -26.49
N LEU A 51 -31.58 28.10 -27.82
CA LEU A 51 -30.39 28.30 -28.65
C LEU A 51 -29.79 29.69 -28.36
N PRO A 52 -28.49 29.98 -28.60
CA PRO A 52 -28.12 30.37 -29.96
C PRO A 52 -26.65 30.12 -30.42
N THR A 53 -26.54 29.99 -31.74
CA THR A 53 -25.52 30.50 -32.69
C THR A 53 -24.01 30.31 -32.50
N LYS A 54 -23.46 29.72 -33.57
CA LYS A 54 -22.07 29.75 -34.08
C LYS A 54 -21.52 31.17 -34.24
N THR A 55 -20.24 31.35 -33.91
CA THR A 55 -19.36 32.32 -34.59
C THR A 55 -17.94 31.75 -34.72
N ASN A 56 -17.26 32.22 -35.76
CA ASN A 56 -16.10 31.70 -36.45
C ASN A 56 -14.76 31.69 -35.69
N ALA A 57 -13.96 30.69 -36.06
CA ALA A 57 -12.53 30.72 -36.40
C ALA A 57 -11.76 32.04 -36.19
N ASN A 58 -10.62 31.94 -35.49
CA ASN A 58 -9.37 32.34 -36.11
C ASN A 58 -8.15 31.66 -35.48
N ASN A 59 -7.29 31.18 -36.39
CA ASN A 59 -5.98 30.61 -36.14
C ASN A 59 -5.01 31.64 -35.56
N ASN A 60 -4.13 31.21 -34.64
CA ASN A 60 -2.74 31.67 -34.70
C ASN A 60 -1.80 30.66 -34.02
N ILE A 61 -1.09 29.92 -34.87
CA ILE A 61 0.04 29.06 -34.54
C ILE A 61 1.28 29.96 -34.57
N ASN A 62 1.90 30.19 -33.42
CA ASN A 62 3.27 30.71 -33.34
C ASN A 62 4.14 29.66 -32.66
N ARG A 63 4.82 28.85 -33.48
CA ARG A 63 5.93 27.99 -33.06
C ARG A 63 7.21 28.78 -33.23
N SER A 64 7.85 29.10 -32.11
CA SER A 64 9.23 29.59 -32.07
C SER A 64 10.12 28.45 -31.60
N ILE A 65 10.92 27.92 -32.52
CA ILE A 65 12.05 27.03 -32.27
C ILE A 65 13.23 27.90 -31.84
N PRO A 66 13.99 27.51 -30.81
CA PRO A 66 15.41 27.82 -30.79
C PRO A 66 16.24 26.55 -30.87
N ASP A 67 17.17 26.59 -31.81
CA ASP A 67 18.32 25.72 -31.96
C ASP A 67 19.04 25.52 -30.63
N ASN A 68 19.40 24.27 -30.30
CA ASN A 68 20.54 24.06 -29.41
C ASN A 68 21.50 23.01 -29.96
N LYS A 69 22.75 23.45 -30.01
CA LYS A 69 23.91 22.81 -30.62
C LYS A 69 24.41 21.63 -29.80
N ASN A 70 24.90 20.65 -30.53
CA ASN A 70 25.89 19.64 -30.15
C ASN A 70 26.93 20.12 -29.12
N ILE A 71 27.08 19.37 -28.03
CA ILE A 71 28.38 19.02 -27.46
C ILE A 71 28.31 17.54 -27.09
N ASN A 72 29.03 16.72 -27.87
CA ASN A 72 29.19 15.29 -27.65
C ASN A 72 30.67 15.08 -27.36
N ASP A 73 31.05 15.12 -26.08
CA ASP A 73 32.43 14.81 -25.68
C ASP A 73 32.55 13.33 -25.33
N ASN A 74 33.20 12.68 -26.28
CA ASN A 74 33.68 11.32 -26.29
C ASN A 74 34.91 11.24 -25.38
N SER A 75 34.86 10.47 -24.29
CA SER A 75 36.08 10.02 -23.61
C SER A 75 35.97 8.54 -23.26
N ASN A 76 36.42 7.74 -24.23
CA ASN A 76 36.97 6.43 -24.03
C ASN A 76 38.13 6.50 -23.03
N ASN A 77 38.11 5.66 -22.00
CA ASN A 77 39.34 5.12 -21.43
C ASN A 77 39.14 3.64 -21.10
N ASN A 78 39.75 2.83 -21.96
CA ASN A 78 40.07 1.43 -21.73
C ASN A 78 41.05 1.32 -20.56
N ILE A 79 40.73 0.48 -19.56
CA ILE A 79 41.74 -0.23 -18.79
C ILE A 79 41.35 -1.71 -18.77
N SER A 80 42.16 -2.50 -19.46
CA SER A 80 42.07 -3.95 -19.52
C SER A 80 43.05 -4.59 -18.55
N SER A 81 42.66 -5.79 -18.11
CA SER A 81 43.49 -6.95 -17.70
C SER A 81 43.97 -7.05 -16.25
N SER A 82 43.38 -8.01 -15.52
CA SER A 82 44.00 -9.31 -15.16
C SER A 82 43.05 -10.02 -14.19
N VAL A 83 42.24 -10.99 -14.62
CA VAL A 83 42.49 -12.44 -14.55
C VAL A 83 43.06 -12.88 -13.19
N ASN A 84 42.22 -13.57 -12.41
CA ASN A 84 42.58 -14.82 -11.74
C ASN A 84 41.31 -15.65 -11.52
N ASN A 85 41.29 -16.82 -12.15
CA ASN A 85 40.31 -17.88 -12.01
C ASN A 85 40.61 -18.66 -10.73
N GLU A 86 39.61 -18.93 -9.89
CA GLU A 86 39.59 -20.14 -9.08
C GLU A 86 38.22 -20.80 -9.15
N ALA A 87 38.29 -22.13 -9.26
CA ALA A 87 37.30 -22.98 -9.86
C ALA A 87 36.21 -23.44 -8.89
N LEU A 88 35.01 -23.49 -9.45
CA LEU A 88 33.82 -24.15 -8.97
C LEU A 88 34.06 -25.69 -8.88
N THR A 89 33.75 -26.30 -7.74
CA THR A 89 33.47 -27.74 -7.64
C THR A 89 32.18 -27.92 -6.85
N ILE A 90 31.07 -28.18 -7.56
CA ILE A 90 29.80 -28.58 -6.96
C ILE A 90 29.46 -29.97 -7.50
N SER A 91 29.39 -30.91 -6.57
CA SER A 91 29.03 -32.31 -6.77
C SER A 91 27.54 -32.46 -7.07
N THR A 92 27.25 -33.28 -8.07
CA THR A 92 25.92 -33.72 -8.50
C THR A 92 25.42 -34.92 -7.68
N SER A 93 24.18 -34.88 -7.19
CA SER A 93 23.38 -36.10 -6.91
C SER A 93 21.87 -35.82 -6.93
N THR A 94 21.25 -36.17 -8.06
CA THR A 94 19.99 -36.94 -8.26
C THR A 94 18.99 -37.10 -7.11
N THR A 95 17.77 -36.56 -7.26
CA THR A 95 16.47 -37.26 -7.50
C THR A 95 15.26 -36.41 -7.03
N PRO A 96 14.16 -36.30 -7.81
CA PRO A 96 12.97 -35.55 -7.41
C PRO A 96 11.84 -36.46 -6.91
N SER A 97 11.33 -36.21 -5.70
CA SER A 97 10.07 -36.79 -5.21
C SER A 97 8.94 -35.78 -5.37
N SER A 98 7.95 -36.16 -6.16
CA SER A 98 6.68 -35.52 -6.39
C SER A 98 5.82 -35.43 -5.13
N SER A 99 5.39 -34.23 -4.76
CA SER A 99 4.28 -34.01 -3.83
C SER A 99 3.36 -32.93 -4.39
N SER A 100 2.23 -33.41 -4.92
CA SER A 100 1.10 -32.65 -5.44
C SER A 100 0.46 -31.76 -4.37
N LEU A 101 0.40 -30.45 -4.63
CA LEU A 101 -0.43 -29.52 -3.87
C LEU A 101 -1.91 -29.71 -4.24
N SER A 102 -2.70 -30.25 -3.31
CA SER A 102 -4.17 -30.20 -3.39
C SER A 102 -4.67 -28.91 -2.74
N LEU A 103 -5.20 -28.00 -3.55
CA LEU A 103 -6.00 -26.85 -3.11
C LEU A 103 -7.37 -27.36 -2.64
N GLN A 104 -7.56 -27.43 -1.33
CA GLN A 104 -8.86 -27.74 -0.74
C GLN A 104 -9.46 -26.44 -0.17
N SER A 105 -10.45 -25.93 -0.87
CA SER A 105 -11.31 -24.80 -0.51
C SER A 105 -12.02 -25.10 0.81
N GLN A 106 -11.71 -24.34 1.86
CA GLN A 106 -12.43 -24.43 3.13
C GLN A 106 -13.55 -23.39 3.19
N THR A 107 -14.77 -23.92 3.21
CA THR A 107 -16.00 -23.25 3.58
C THR A 107 -16.02 -22.95 5.08
N PHE A 108 -16.38 -21.73 5.45
CA PHE A 108 -16.50 -21.30 6.85
C PHE A 108 -17.74 -21.93 7.49
N ASN A 109 -17.54 -22.75 8.52
CA ASN A 109 -18.58 -23.08 9.50
C ASN A 109 -18.11 -22.65 10.89
N LEU A 110 -18.98 -21.88 11.55
CA LEU A 110 -18.77 -21.24 12.83
C LEU A 110 -19.17 -22.20 13.97
N SER A 111 -18.22 -22.59 14.84
CA SER A 111 -18.55 -23.02 16.20
C SER A 111 -17.32 -22.92 17.13
N HIS A 112 -17.59 -22.42 18.34
CA HIS A 112 -16.66 -22.13 19.43
C HIS A 112 -16.00 -23.39 20.02
N THR A 113 -14.69 -23.33 20.30
CA THR A 113 -14.09 -23.77 21.59
C THR A 113 -12.67 -23.20 21.74
N THR A 114 -12.30 -22.96 23.00
CA THR A 114 -11.05 -22.46 23.57
C THR A 114 -9.75 -23.16 23.14
N THR A 115 -8.65 -22.39 23.27
CA THR A 115 -7.22 -22.74 23.14
C THR A 115 -6.70 -23.13 21.75
N ASP A 116 -6.17 -22.15 21.03
CA ASP A 116 -5.03 -22.31 20.13
C ASP A 116 -4.43 -20.93 19.78
N ASN A 117 -3.11 -20.79 19.88
CA ASN A 117 -2.31 -19.63 19.43
C ASN A 117 -2.31 -19.50 17.89
N LYS A 118 -3.47 -19.68 17.25
CA LYS A 118 -3.64 -19.54 15.80
C LYS A 118 -3.71 -18.06 15.48
N ASN A 119 -2.63 -17.57 14.88
CA ASN A 119 -2.51 -16.40 14.01
C ASN A 119 -3.75 -15.47 13.98
N ILE A 120 -4.06 -14.85 15.12
CA ILE A 120 -5.26 -14.02 15.26
C ILE A 120 -5.03 -12.79 14.40
N ASN A 121 -5.98 -12.48 13.52
CA ASN A 121 -5.93 -11.26 12.73
C ASN A 121 -5.88 -10.06 13.69
N PRO A 122 -4.81 -9.23 13.66
CA PRO A 122 -4.65 -8.12 14.61
C PRO A 122 -5.84 -7.15 14.60
N ILE A 123 -6.38 -6.89 13.42
CA ILE A 123 -7.51 -5.98 13.23
C ILE A 123 -8.77 -6.56 13.86
N GLU A 124 -9.05 -7.83 13.60
CA GLU A 124 -10.23 -8.51 14.12
C GLU A 124 -10.20 -8.57 15.65
N PHE A 125 -9.02 -8.84 16.22
CA PHE A 125 -8.84 -8.82 17.67
C PHE A 125 -9.19 -7.46 18.27
N TYR A 126 -8.74 -6.36 17.64
CA TYR A 126 -9.08 -5.02 18.11
C TYR A 126 -10.58 -4.77 17.99
N LEU A 127 -11.19 -5.05 16.84
CA LEU A 127 -12.62 -4.84 16.62
C LEU A 127 -13.52 -5.66 17.57
N GLN A 128 -13.06 -6.83 18.03
CA GLN A 128 -13.79 -7.65 18.99
C GLN A 128 -13.73 -7.08 20.43
N ASN A 129 -12.62 -6.43 20.81
CA ASN A 129 -12.33 -6.12 22.22
C ASN A 129 -12.24 -4.61 22.51
N TYR A 130 -12.27 -3.74 21.50
CA TYR A 130 -12.10 -2.29 21.71
C TYR A 130 -13.23 -1.68 22.54
N LYS A 131 -14.43 -2.29 22.54
CA LYS A 131 -15.59 -1.76 23.28
C LYS A 131 -15.33 -1.57 24.76
N ASP A 132 -14.60 -2.50 25.35
CA ASP A 132 -14.37 -2.54 26.79
C ASP A 132 -12.97 -2.02 27.17
N HIS A 133 -12.05 -1.89 26.20
CA HIS A 133 -10.62 -1.73 26.47
C HIS A 133 -9.89 -0.70 25.57
N TYR A 134 -10.59 0.15 24.82
CA TYR A 134 -9.96 1.06 23.86
C TYR A 134 -8.92 2.00 24.48
N GLU A 135 -9.14 2.51 25.71
CA GLU A 135 -8.21 3.41 26.40
C GLU A 135 -6.89 2.71 26.74
N ASP A 136 -6.99 1.52 27.36
CA ASP A 136 -5.82 0.72 27.72
C ASP A 136 -5.10 0.21 26.46
N PHE A 137 -5.84 -0.11 25.38
CA PHE A 137 -5.24 -0.44 24.09
C PHE A 137 -4.48 0.73 23.49
N HIS A 138 -5.05 1.94 23.52
CA HIS A 138 -4.36 3.15 23.04
C HIS A 138 -3.07 3.38 23.84
N GLN A 139 -3.14 3.33 25.16
CA GLN A 139 -1.98 3.47 26.04
C GLN A 139 -0.93 2.39 25.76
N CYS A 140 -1.35 1.13 25.62
CA CYS A 140 -0.46 0.02 25.30
C CYS A 140 0.21 0.18 23.94
N LEU A 141 -0.49 0.72 22.94
CA LEU A 141 0.08 0.98 21.62
C LEU A 141 1.22 1.99 21.73
N ILE A 142 0.98 3.12 22.38
CA ILE A 142 1.97 4.19 22.57
C ILE A 142 3.16 3.71 23.43
N ASP A 143 2.90 3.03 24.54
CA ASP A 143 3.94 2.51 25.43
C ASP A 143 4.78 1.40 24.77
N THR A 144 4.16 0.61 23.90
CA THR A 144 4.87 -0.38 23.11
C THR A 144 5.77 0.33 22.10
N MET A 145 5.26 1.29 21.33
CA MET A 145 6.08 2.07 20.38
C MET A 145 7.31 2.70 21.04
N LYS A 146 7.17 3.27 22.24
CA LYS A 146 8.29 3.86 23.00
C LYS A 146 9.42 2.86 23.29
N LYS A 147 9.09 1.57 23.47
CA LYS A 147 10.06 0.50 23.77
C LYS A 147 10.76 -0.05 22.53
N PHE A 148 10.17 0.08 21.36
CA PHE A 148 10.72 -0.42 20.10
C PHE A 148 11.75 0.53 19.49
N ASN A 149 12.66 -0.03 18.69
CA ASN A 149 13.54 0.75 17.82
C ASN A 149 12.69 1.53 16.80
N VAL A 150 13.18 2.70 16.36
CA VAL A 150 12.48 3.57 15.41
C VAL A 150 12.14 2.86 14.09
N LEU A 151 12.97 1.92 13.64
CA LEU A 151 12.67 1.13 12.43
C LEU A 151 11.54 0.11 12.64
N ASP A 152 11.42 -0.45 13.84
CA ASP A 152 10.42 -1.46 14.21
C ASP A 152 9.07 -0.83 14.63
N ARG A 153 9.01 0.49 14.80
CA ARG A 153 7.75 1.21 15.07
C ARG A 153 6.84 1.28 13.85
N LEU A 154 7.38 1.13 12.63
CA LEU A 154 6.63 1.31 11.38
C LEU A 154 5.41 0.38 11.25
N PRO A 155 5.49 -0.95 11.52
CA PRO A 155 4.30 -1.81 11.49
C PRO A 155 3.20 -1.36 12.46
N ILE A 156 3.57 -0.84 13.63
CA ILE A 156 2.61 -0.32 14.61
C ILE A 156 1.96 0.96 14.08
N THR A 157 2.72 1.86 13.46
CA THR A 157 2.17 3.06 12.81
C THR A 157 1.23 2.69 11.67
N ILE A 158 1.59 1.74 10.80
CA ILE A 158 0.70 1.27 9.72
C ILE A 158 -0.60 0.71 10.31
N TYR A 159 -0.48 -0.12 11.35
CA TYR A 159 -1.63 -0.66 12.06
C TYR A 159 -2.53 0.44 12.64
N TYR A 160 -1.94 1.46 13.27
CA TYR A 160 -2.65 2.60 13.84
C TYR A 160 -3.47 3.35 12.78
N PHE A 161 -2.86 3.70 11.64
CA PHE A 161 -3.58 4.35 10.54
C PHE A 161 -4.67 3.44 9.97
N LYS A 162 -4.46 2.12 9.87
CA LYS A 162 -5.51 1.18 9.46
C LYS A 162 -6.70 1.18 10.42
N LEU A 163 -6.47 1.23 11.73
CA LEU A 163 -7.55 1.33 12.70
C LEU A 163 -8.35 2.63 12.54
N ILE A 164 -7.68 3.76 12.28
CA ILE A 164 -8.34 5.03 11.96
C ILE A 164 -9.29 4.89 10.78
N TYR A 165 -8.83 4.28 9.67
CA TYR A 165 -9.70 4.05 8.51
C TYR A 165 -10.89 3.14 8.84
N LEU A 166 -10.66 2.04 9.57
CA LEU A 166 -11.72 1.09 9.90
C LEU A 166 -12.77 1.68 10.83
N LEU A 167 -12.35 2.37 11.90
CA LEU A 167 -13.27 3.03 12.82
C LEU A 167 -14.03 4.17 12.15
N TYR A 168 -13.44 4.80 11.13
CA TYR A 168 -14.15 5.77 10.31
C TYR A 168 -15.28 5.13 9.49
N TYR A 169 -15.09 3.94 8.93
CA TYR A 169 -16.17 3.26 8.20
C TYR A 169 -17.34 2.90 9.11
N ASP A 170 -17.11 2.72 10.41
CA ASP A 170 -18.13 2.49 11.43
C ASP A 170 -18.49 3.79 12.21
N ILE A 171 -18.42 4.97 11.58
CA ILE A 171 -18.62 6.26 12.29
C ILE A 171 -20.05 6.50 12.81
N ASP A 172 -21.01 5.75 12.31
CA ASP A 172 -22.39 5.77 12.80
C ASP A 172 -22.48 5.22 14.23
N ASN A 173 -21.52 4.37 14.62
CA ASN A 173 -21.35 3.92 15.98
C ASN A 173 -20.72 5.05 16.84
N GLU A 174 -21.45 5.46 17.87
CA GLU A 174 -21.05 6.53 18.81
C GLU A 174 -19.69 6.23 19.45
N LEU A 175 -19.42 4.97 19.77
CA LEU A 175 -18.16 4.56 20.36
C LEU A 175 -16.99 4.72 19.36
N SER A 176 -17.16 4.26 18.12
CA SER A 176 -16.15 4.39 17.07
C SER A 176 -15.81 5.86 16.81
N ARG A 177 -16.85 6.72 16.79
CA ARG A 177 -16.67 8.18 16.70
C ARG A 177 -15.91 8.74 17.90
N THR A 178 -16.22 8.30 19.11
CA THR A 178 -15.58 8.75 20.36
C THR A 178 -14.09 8.41 20.35
N ILE A 179 -13.76 7.16 20.04
CA ILE A 179 -12.37 6.68 19.95
C ILE A 179 -11.61 7.46 18.89
N LEU A 180 -12.21 7.67 17.73
CA LEU A 180 -11.57 8.37 16.63
C LEU A 180 -11.30 9.84 16.97
N THR A 181 -12.30 10.55 17.49
CA THR A 181 -12.24 12.02 17.73
C THR A 181 -11.50 12.40 19.00
N GLN A 182 -11.60 11.61 20.07
CA GLN A 182 -11.04 11.95 21.39
C GLN A 182 -9.66 11.31 21.63
N PHE A 183 -9.36 10.17 21.00
CA PHE A 183 -8.12 9.43 21.27
C PHE A 183 -7.23 9.35 20.02
N MET A 184 -7.70 8.72 18.94
CA MET A 184 -6.82 8.40 17.83
C MET A 184 -6.37 9.61 17.01
N ILE A 185 -7.30 10.47 16.59
CA ILE A 185 -6.94 11.66 15.79
C ILE A 185 -6.05 12.64 16.59
N PRO A 186 -6.38 12.97 17.86
CA PRO A 186 -5.53 13.86 18.66
C PRO A 186 -4.10 13.33 18.86
N SER A 187 -3.94 12.02 19.06
CA SER A 187 -2.63 11.40 19.27
C SER A 187 -1.84 11.09 17.97
N ILE A 188 -2.33 11.49 16.79
CA ILE A 188 -1.58 11.27 15.53
C ILE A 188 -0.19 11.92 15.63
N MET A 189 -0.09 13.13 16.16
CA MET A 189 1.18 13.84 16.28
C MET A 189 2.16 13.09 17.19
N ASP A 190 1.67 12.54 18.32
CA ASP A 190 2.49 11.75 19.23
C ASP A 190 3.03 10.48 18.55
N VAL A 191 2.16 9.79 17.79
CA VAL A 191 2.55 8.60 17.01
C VAL A 191 3.60 8.96 15.96
N LEU A 192 3.44 10.10 15.29
CA LEU A 192 4.37 10.59 14.27
C LEU A 192 5.72 11.00 14.87
N ASP A 193 5.74 11.64 16.03
CA ASP A 193 6.99 11.98 16.73
C ASP A 193 7.73 10.72 17.22
N LEU A 194 7.02 9.64 17.54
CA LEU A 194 7.63 8.36 17.87
C LEU A 194 8.27 7.68 16.65
N ILE A 195 7.67 7.73 15.46
CA ILE A 195 8.21 7.06 14.26
C ILE A 195 9.23 7.94 13.49
N LEU A 196 9.12 9.26 13.61
CA LEU A 196 9.95 10.26 12.93
C LEU A 196 10.42 11.36 13.91
N PRO A 197 11.27 11.03 14.90
CA PRO A 197 11.80 12.03 15.83
C PRO A 197 12.72 13.07 15.14
N GLU A 198 12.73 14.31 15.65
CA GLU A 198 13.23 15.50 14.94
C GLU A 198 14.70 15.48 14.50
N SER A 199 15.53 14.68 15.15
CA SER A 199 16.98 14.66 14.94
C SER A 199 17.51 13.28 14.57
N ASP A 200 16.62 12.34 14.25
CA ASP A 200 17.02 10.97 13.95
C ASP A 200 17.09 10.74 12.44
N ILE A 201 18.32 10.61 11.94
CA ILE A 201 18.58 10.35 10.52
C ILE A 201 18.03 8.99 10.12
N ILE A 202 18.08 8.01 11.01
CA ILE A 202 17.63 6.64 10.74
C ILE A 202 16.12 6.59 10.56
N SER A 203 15.40 7.39 11.35
CA SER A 203 13.95 7.52 11.24
C SER A 203 13.49 7.96 9.84
N LEU A 204 14.32 8.71 9.10
CA LEU A 204 13.99 9.20 7.76
C LEU A 204 13.75 8.08 6.74
N THR A 205 14.21 6.86 7.02
CA THR A 205 13.85 5.67 6.23
C THR A 205 12.34 5.37 6.26
N ASN A 206 11.63 5.81 7.30
CA ASN A 206 10.17 5.70 7.43
C ASN A 206 9.40 6.83 6.74
N LEU A 207 10.07 7.92 6.37
CA LEU A 207 9.42 9.15 5.90
C LEU A 207 8.52 8.93 4.68
N PRO A 208 8.95 8.22 3.60
CA PRO A 208 8.12 8.06 2.41
C PRO A 208 6.78 7.34 2.70
N LEU A 209 6.79 6.37 3.61
CA LEU A 209 5.57 5.64 3.99
C LEU A 209 4.67 6.47 4.89
N CYS A 210 5.25 7.27 5.80
CA CYS A 210 4.47 8.18 6.63
C CYS A 210 3.81 9.28 5.80
N GLU A 211 4.51 9.81 4.80
CA GLU A 211 3.97 10.77 3.85
C GLU A 211 2.81 10.18 3.05
N ASP A 212 2.93 8.97 2.51
CA ASP A 212 1.83 8.28 1.83
C ASP A 212 0.60 8.08 2.75
N MET A 213 0.81 7.63 4.00
CA MET A 213 -0.28 7.42 4.96
C MET A 213 -1.00 8.73 5.32
N ILE A 214 -0.25 9.81 5.56
CA ILE A 214 -0.82 11.12 5.87
C ILE A 214 -1.52 11.71 4.66
N ASN A 215 -0.91 11.63 3.47
CA ASN A 215 -1.53 12.13 2.25
C ASN A 215 -2.83 11.39 1.95
N LYS A 216 -2.88 10.06 2.12
CA LYS A 216 -4.13 9.30 2.02
C LYS A 216 -5.17 9.74 3.05
N LEU A 217 -4.74 10.02 4.29
CA LEU A 217 -5.63 10.49 5.36
C LEU A 217 -6.25 11.85 5.01
N LEU A 218 -5.42 12.76 4.48
CA LEU A 218 -5.80 14.11 4.09
C LEU A 218 -6.53 14.18 2.75
N THR A 219 -6.39 13.18 1.87
CA THR A 219 -7.12 13.11 0.60
C THR A 219 -8.49 12.46 0.77
N SER A 220 -8.67 11.65 1.83
CA SER A 220 -9.96 11.04 2.13
C SER A 220 -11.01 12.12 2.43
N PRO A 221 -12.02 12.33 1.56
CA PRO A 221 -13.05 13.38 1.73
C PRO A 221 -13.90 13.17 2.99
N ASN A 222 -13.82 11.96 3.50
CA ASN A 222 -14.57 11.40 4.58
C ASN A 222 -13.91 11.74 5.92
N ILE A 223 -12.62 11.44 6.06
CA ILE A 223 -11.86 11.71 7.29
C ILE A 223 -11.56 13.21 7.43
N THR A 224 -11.36 13.91 6.31
CA THR A 224 -11.08 15.36 6.29
C THR A 224 -12.16 16.23 6.91
N LYS A 225 -13.39 15.73 7.08
CA LYS A 225 -14.48 16.39 7.80
C LYS A 225 -14.28 16.39 9.31
N ILE A 226 -13.59 15.38 9.84
CA ILE A 226 -13.33 15.21 11.27
C ILE A 226 -12.04 15.91 11.67
N ILE A 227 -11.02 15.85 10.80
CA ILE A 227 -9.73 16.48 11.06
C ILE A 227 -9.90 18.00 10.96
N ASN A 228 -9.68 18.69 12.08
CA ASN A 228 -9.70 20.15 12.12
C ASN A 228 -8.54 20.75 11.29
N ASN A 229 -8.72 21.99 10.81
CA ASN A 229 -7.71 22.64 9.97
C ASN A 229 -6.37 22.85 10.69
N ASN A 230 -6.39 23.00 12.03
CA ASN A 230 -5.17 23.13 12.82
C ASN A 230 -4.29 21.87 12.71
N LEU A 231 -4.87 20.68 12.88
CA LEU A 231 -4.16 19.41 12.78
C LEU A 231 -3.68 19.17 11.35
N LYS A 232 -4.46 19.52 10.32
CA LYS A 232 -3.99 19.46 8.91
C LYS A 232 -2.72 20.30 8.71
N ASN A 233 -2.71 21.53 9.23
CA ASN A 233 -1.57 22.42 9.15
C ASN A 233 -0.37 21.86 9.93
N GLN A 234 -0.59 21.31 11.13
CA GLN A 234 0.45 20.66 11.92
C GLN A 234 1.08 19.48 11.19
N LEU A 235 0.27 18.62 10.58
CA LEU A 235 0.74 17.48 9.78
C LEU A 235 1.56 17.93 8.57
N PHE A 236 1.12 18.97 7.87
CA PHE A 236 1.85 19.53 6.73
C PHE A 236 3.21 20.10 7.15
N VAL A 237 3.23 20.94 8.19
CA VAL A 237 4.47 21.52 8.74
C VAL A 237 5.42 20.43 9.24
N PHE A 238 4.88 19.39 9.88
CA PHE A 238 5.64 18.24 10.34
C PHE A 238 6.35 17.54 9.17
N LEU A 239 5.61 17.16 8.13
CA LEU A 239 6.17 16.49 6.95
C LEU A 239 7.20 17.38 6.24
N GLN A 240 6.88 18.65 6.05
CA GLN A 240 7.80 19.61 5.43
C GLN A 240 9.11 19.71 6.22
N LYS A 241 9.05 19.79 7.55
CA LYS A 241 10.25 19.84 8.41
C LYS A 241 11.10 18.58 8.25
N ARG A 242 10.49 17.38 8.21
CA ARG A 242 11.22 16.11 8.03
C ARG A 242 11.80 15.95 6.63
N SER A 243 11.08 16.39 5.59
CA SER A 243 11.57 16.39 4.21
C SER A 243 12.74 17.36 4.02
N SER A 244 12.66 18.57 4.56
CA SER A 244 13.78 19.53 4.55
C SER A 244 14.99 19.00 5.31
N PHE A 245 14.79 18.32 6.45
CA PHE A 245 15.88 17.68 7.18
C PHE A 245 16.54 16.56 6.36
N LYS A 246 15.74 15.70 5.71
CA LYS A 246 16.26 14.68 4.78
C LYS A 246 17.08 15.29 3.65
N GLN A 247 16.59 16.37 3.04
CA GLN A 247 17.32 17.04 1.96
C GLN A 247 18.64 17.63 2.46
N SER A 248 18.63 18.30 3.61
CA SER A 248 19.84 18.84 4.24
C SER A 248 20.88 17.76 4.53
N VAL A 249 20.45 16.57 4.97
CA VAL A 249 21.35 15.41 5.16
C VAL A 249 21.95 14.97 3.82
N LEU A 250 21.17 14.85 2.76
CA LEU A 250 21.66 14.47 1.42
C LEU A 250 22.64 15.50 0.83
N ASP A 251 22.36 16.78 1.01
CA ASP A 251 23.22 17.87 0.55
C ASP A 251 24.55 17.88 1.32
N GLY A 252 24.52 17.60 2.62
CA GLY A 252 25.71 17.43 3.45
C GLY A 252 26.63 16.31 2.96
N TYR A 253 26.05 15.17 2.54
CA TYR A 253 26.82 14.06 1.95
C TYR A 253 27.45 14.46 0.62
N SER A 254 26.70 15.16 -0.23
CA SER A 254 27.16 15.59 -1.55
C SER A 254 28.31 16.61 -1.47
N THR A 255 28.28 17.47 -0.45
CA THR A 255 29.31 18.50 -0.20
C THR A 255 30.51 17.99 0.61
N LYS A 256 30.59 16.68 0.89
CA LYS A 256 31.60 16.04 1.76
C LYS A 256 31.69 16.68 3.16
N GLN A 257 30.63 17.32 3.64
CA GLN A 257 30.58 17.81 5.01
C GLN A 257 30.46 16.63 5.97
N VAL A 258 31.16 16.71 7.11
CA VAL A 258 31.04 15.70 8.17
C VAL A 258 29.66 15.84 8.78
N ILE A 259 28.75 14.93 8.43
CA ILE A 259 27.45 14.84 9.08
C ILE A 259 27.68 14.19 10.43
N THR A 260 27.58 14.97 11.50
CA THR A 260 27.65 14.45 12.86
C THR A 260 26.37 13.67 13.15
N ILE A 261 26.43 12.35 12.92
CA ILE A 261 25.45 11.42 13.48
C ILE A 261 25.54 11.56 15.01
N LYS A 262 24.44 11.94 15.67
CA LYS A 262 24.43 12.10 17.13
C LYS A 262 24.90 10.79 17.77
N SER A 263 25.79 10.88 18.76
CA SER A 263 26.25 9.69 19.50
C SER A 263 25.05 8.94 20.07
N GLY A 264 24.93 7.64 19.76
CA GLY A 264 23.80 6.80 20.19
C GLY A 264 22.82 6.41 19.07
N GLN A 265 22.97 6.93 17.85
CA GLN A 265 22.24 6.45 16.67
C GLN A 265 22.92 5.23 16.02
N THR A 266 23.27 4.24 16.83
CA THR A 266 23.72 2.94 16.31
C THR A 266 22.55 1.98 16.40
N VAL A 267 22.12 1.46 15.25
CA VAL A 267 21.10 0.41 15.20
C VAL A 267 21.79 -0.94 15.11
N GLU A 268 21.29 -1.91 15.86
CA GLU A 268 21.81 -3.26 15.82
C GLU A 268 21.59 -3.88 14.43
N ILE A 269 22.58 -4.61 13.94
CA ILE A 269 22.53 -5.28 12.62
C ILE A 269 21.25 -6.13 12.46
N PRO A 270 20.80 -6.91 13.47
CA PRO A 270 19.55 -7.66 13.36
C PRO A 270 18.33 -6.79 13.04
N THR A 271 18.22 -5.59 13.60
CA THR A 271 17.12 -4.65 13.33
C THR A 271 17.17 -4.16 11.87
N ILE A 272 18.36 -3.85 11.35
CA ILE A 272 18.54 -3.44 9.96
C ILE A 272 18.15 -4.57 9.01
N LEU A 273 18.64 -5.79 9.25
CA LEU A 273 18.32 -6.96 8.43
C LEU A 273 16.82 -7.28 8.48
N ASN A 274 16.21 -7.23 9.66
CA ASN A 274 14.76 -7.40 9.82
C ASN A 274 13.99 -6.37 8.99
N ARG A 275 14.41 -5.09 9.02
CA ARG A 275 13.81 -4.05 8.17
C ARG A 275 13.98 -4.36 6.67
N MET A 276 15.14 -4.81 6.24
CA MET A 276 15.37 -5.20 4.84
C MET A 276 14.48 -6.37 4.39
N GLU A 277 14.24 -7.35 5.27
CA GLU A 277 13.27 -8.43 5.00
C GLU A 277 11.84 -7.89 4.90
N ILE A 278 11.42 -7.03 5.82
CA ILE A 278 10.09 -6.40 5.79
C ILE A 278 9.87 -5.60 4.50
N ASP A 279 10.87 -4.84 4.05
CA ASP A 279 10.79 -4.07 2.80
C ASP A 279 10.73 -4.99 1.56
N ARG A 280 11.49 -6.10 1.55
CA ARG A 280 11.42 -7.13 0.49
C ARG A 280 10.07 -7.80 0.44
N ASP A 281 9.54 -8.23 1.58
CA ASP A 281 8.24 -8.89 1.67
C ASP A 281 7.11 -7.94 1.25
N ARG A 282 7.16 -6.67 1.65
CA ARG A 282 6.19 -5.67 1.18
C ARG A 282 6.25 -5.49 -0.33
N HIS A 283 7.46 -5.38 -0.90
CA HIS A 283 7.63 -5.24 -2.35
C HIS A 283 7.10 -6.48 -3.10
N LYS A 284 7.46 -7.67 -2.63
CA LYS A 284 6.98 -8.94 -3.19
C LYS A 284 5.45 -8.99 -3.21
N ARG A 285 4.78 -8.68 -2.10
CA ARG A 285 3.32 -8.68 -2.00
C ARG A 285 2.65 -7.63 -2.90
N SER A 286 3.24 -6.44 -3.02
CA SER A 286 2.77 -5.43 -3.97
C SER A 286 2.87 -5.93 -5.42
N LYS A 287 3.92 -6.69 -5.77
CA LYS A 287 3.99 -7.33 -7.10
C LYS A 287 2.96 -8.44 -7.28
N GLU A 288 2.59 -9.15 -6.23
CA GLU A 288 1.53 -10.18 -6.24
C GLU A 288 0.12 -9.58 -6.42
N SER A 289 -0.13 -8.31 -6.06
CA SER A 289 -1.43 -7.66 -6.30
C SER A 289 -1.55 -6.99 -7.67
N ASN A 290 -0.43 -6.61 -8.30
CA ASN A 290 -0.44 -5.82 -9.54
C ASN A 290 -1.14 -6.50 -10.74
N TRP A 291 -1.16 -7.83 -10.78
CA TRP A 291 -1.80 -8.59 -11.86
C TRP A 291 -3.27 -8.90 -11.59
N LYS A 292 -3.80 -8.58 -10.39
CA LYS A 292 -5.22 -8.79 -10.09
C LYS A 292 -6.09 -7.93 -11.01
N ILE A 293 -7.19 -8.51 -11.47
CA ILE A 293 -8.19 -7.86 -12.32
C ILE A 293 -9.46 -7.71 -11.51
N ASN A 294 -9.79 -6.47 -11.14
CA ASN A 294 -11.00 -6.17 -10.41
C ASN A 294 -12.16 -6.15 -11.40
N ARG A 295 -13.02 -7.17 -11.33
CA ARG A 295 -14.23 -7.26 -12.15
C ARG A 295 -15.42 -6.80 -11.34
N THR A 296 -16.10 -5.76 -11.80
CA THR A 296 -17.29 -5.22 -11.15
C THR A 296 -18.41 -6.25 -11.25
N PRO A 297 -19.05 -6.61 -10.14
CA PRO A 297 -20.18 -7.50 -10.20
C PRO A 297 -21.36 -6.84 -10.92
N ILE A 298 -21.96 -7.56 -11.87
CA ILE A 298 -23.16 -7.07 -12.54
C ILE A 298 -24.32 -7.33 -11.57
N SER A 299 -24.85 -6.27 -10.95
CA SER A 299 -26.17 -6.37 -10.33
C SER A 299 -27.18 -6.56 -11.45
N SER A 300 -27.83 -7.72 -11.49
CA SER A 300 -28.92 -7.97 -12.42
C SER A 300 -30.10 -7.10 -12.03
N THR A 301 -30.13 -5.86 -12.50
CA THR A 301 -31.30 -4.96 -12.45
C THR A 301 -32.31 -5.38 -13.52
N GLY A 302 -32.72 -6.64 -13.47
CA GLY A 302 -33.91 -7.13 -14.16
C GLY A 302 -35.09 -7.14 -13.17
N PRO A 303 -36.32 -6.81 -13.59
CA PRO A 303 -37.52 -6.77 -12.73
C PRO A 303 -38.01 -8.17 -12.25
N SER A 304 -37.12 -9.15 -12.16
CA SER A 304 -37.40 -10.49 -11.62
C SER A 304 -36.19 -11.02 -10.84
N ALA A 305 -35.77 -10.28 -9.82
CA ALA A 305 -34.84 -10.77 -8.80
C ALA A 305 -35.63 -11.13 -7.54
N SER A 306 -36.30 -12.28 -7.55
CA SER A 306 -36.81 -12.91 -6.33
C SER A 306 -35.65 -13.53 -5.57
N THR A 307 -35.40 -13.01 -4.37
CA THR A 307 -34.85 -13.71 -3.19
C THR A 307 -33.67 -14.65 -3.46
N GLY A 308 -32.49 -14.09 -3.70
CA GLY A 308 -31.24 -14.83 -3.82
C GLY A 308 -30.26 -14.16 -4.78
N SER A 309 -29.77 -12.97 -4.41
CA SER A 309 -28.83 -12.20 -5.24
C SER A 309 -27.48 -12.92 -5.32
N SER A 310 -27.32 -13.81 -6.30
CA SER A 310 -26.03 -14.37 -6.65
C SER A 310 -25.27 -13.32 -7.46
N ILE A 311 -24.30 -12.68 -6.82
CA ILE A 311 -23.38 -11.74 -7.43
C ILE A 311 -22.56 -12.51 -8.49
N VAL A 312 -22.89 -12.37 -9.78
CA VAL A 312 -22.12 -12.98 -10.87
C VAL A 312 -21.09 -11.98 -11.38
N GLN A 313 -19.83 -12.20 -11.03
CA GLN A 313 -18.72 -11.57 -11.75
C GLN A 313 -18.58 -12.25 -13.10
N THR A 314 -18.73 -11.48 -14.18
CA THR A 314 -18.53 -12.00 -15.54
C THR A 314 -17.07 -11.90 -15.94
N ILE A 315 -16.56 -12.89 -16.67
CA ILE A 315 -15.24 -12.81 -17.32
C ILE A 315 -15.20 -11.74 -18.43
N LEU A 316 -16.36 -11.32 -18.92
CA LEU A 316 -16.51 -10.32 -19.98
C LEU A 316 -16.70 -8.90 -19.44
N ASP A 317 -16.08 -8.55 -18.32
CA ASP A 317 -16.17 -7.19 -17.76
C ASP A 317 -15.43 -6.20 -18.69
N PRO A 318 -16.11 -5.18 -19.25
CA PRO A 318 -15.47 -4.17 -20.10
C PRO A 318 -14.33 -3.40 -19.41
N ASN A 319 -14.30 -3.34 -18.07
CA ASN A 319 -13.23 -2.68 -17.32
C ASN A 319 -11.87 -3.34 -17.53
N GLU A 320 -11.84 -4.67 -17.73
CA GLU A 320 -10.60 -5.40 -18.02
C GLU A 320 -10.01 -4.95 -19.36
N PHE A 321 -10.85 -4.90 -20.41
CA PHE A 321 -10.43 -4.42 -21.72
C PHE A 321 -10.01 -2.95 -21.68
N LYS A 322 -10.77 -2.08 -21.01
CA LYS A 322 -10.43 -0.66 -20.88
C LYS A 322 -9.05 -0.45 -20.25
N ARG A 323 -8.76 -1.17 -19.16
CA ARG A 323 -7.44 -1.13 -18.50
C ARG A 323 -6.33 -1.56 -19.46
N GLN A 324 -6.53 -2.66 -20.20
CA GLN A 324 -5.53 -3.12 -21.17
C GLN A 324 -5.33 -2.10 -22.30
N TRP A 325 -6.41 -1.50 -22.79
CA TRP A 325 -6.38 -0.48 -23.84
C TRP A 325 -5.62 0.78 -23.42
N GLU A 326 -5.82 1.26 -22.20
CA GLU A 326 -5.13 2.45 -21.66
C GLU A 326 -3.64 2.19 -21.38
N THR A 327 -3.24 0.92 -21.20
CA THR A 327 -1.85 0.54 -20.89
C THR A 327 -1.10 -0.03 -22.08
N ILE A 328 -1.74 -0.11 -23.24
CA ILE A 328 -1.15 -0.73 -24.41
C ILE A 328 0.07 0.07 -24.89
N SER A 329 1.20 -0.62 -25.02
CA SER A 329 2.40 -0.05 -25.62
C SER A 329 2.43 -0.37 -27.12
N PRO A 330 3.06 0.47 -27.95
CA PRO A 330 3.28 0.15 -29.36
C PRO A 330 4.03 -1.17 -29.51
N LEU A 331 3.78 -1.87 -30.62
CA LEU A 331 4.46 -3.13 -30.94
C LEU A 331 5.98 -2.93 -30.98
N THR A 332 6.70 -3.76 -30.22
CA THR A 332 8.16 -3.70 -30.08
C THR A 332 8.84 -4.80 -30.91
N SER A 333 10.17 -4.72 -31.03
CA SER A 333 10.97 -5.78 -31.65
C SER A 333 10.86 -7.12 -30.91
N THR A 334 10.70 -7.08 -29.58
CA THR A 334 10.54 -8.27 -28.75
C THR A 334 9.23 -8.99 -29.08
N ASP A 335 8.12 -8.26 -29.22
CA ASP A 335 6.83 -8.84 -29.58
C ASP A 335 6.86 -9.54 -30.95
N ILE A 336 7.58 -8.95 -31.91
CA ILE A 336 7.79 -9.55 -33.24
C ILE A 336 8.64 -10.81 -33.14
N GLN A 337 9.69 -10.80 -32.31
CA GLN A 337 10.54 -11.96 -32.08
C GLN A 337 9.76 -13.10 -31.41
N ASP A 338 8.97 -12.81 -30.39
CA ASP A 338 8.12 -13.79 -29.70
C ASP A 338 7.10 -14.41 -30.65
N THR A 339 6.50 -13.59 -31.52
CA THR A 339 5.57 -14.07 -32.56
C THR A 339 6.27 -14.97 -33.60
N LYS A 340 7.51 -14.64 -33.98
CA LYS A 340 8.31 -15.47 -34.89
C LYS A 340 8.65 -16.82 -34.27
N ILE A 341 9.14 -16.82 -33.03
CA ILE A 341 9.47 -18.04 -32.27
C ILE A 341 8.23 -18.92 -32.15
N LEU A 342 7.07 -18.35 -31.80
CA LEU A 342 5.82 -19.09 -31.71
C LEU A 342 5.44 -19.75 -33.05
N ASN A 343 5.61 -19.03 -34.16
CA ASN A 343 5.33 -19.57 -35.49
C ASN A 343 6.30 -20.69 -35.90
N GLU A 344 7.58 -20.58 -35.54
CA GLU A 344 8.58 -21.63 -35.78
C GLU A 344 8.23 -22.90 -34.99
N ILE A 345 7.91 -22.77 -33.70
CA ILE A 345 7.43 -23.88 -32.86
C ILE A 345 6.20 -24.57 -33.49
N CYS A 346 5.23 -23.78 -33.97
CA CYS A 346 4.06 -24.31 -34.65
C CYS A 346 4.44 -25.11 -35.90
N LYS A 347 5.33 -24.58 -36.76
CA LYS A 347 5.75 -25.27 -38.00
C LYS A 347 6.43 -26.59 -37.73
N GLU A 348 7.35 -26.63 -36.76
CA GLU A 348 8.04 -27.86 -36.37
C GLU A 348 7.08 -28.88 -35.76
N SER A 349 6.06 -28.43 -35.01
CA SER A 349 5.06 -29.31 -34.40
C SER A 349 4.22 -30.09 -35.42
N TYR A 350 4.01 -29.56 -36.64
CA TYR A 350 3.24 -30.26 -37.69
C TYR A 350 4.08 -31.25 -38.52
N LEU A 351 5.41 -31.18 -38.45
CA LEU A 351 6.34 -32.04 -39.21
C LEU A 351 6.71 -33.35 -38.47
N LEU A 352 6.14 -33.59 -37.30
CA LEU A 352 6.29 -34.83 -36.51
C LEU A 352 5.28 -35.94 -36.88
N GLN A 353 4.66 -35.88 -38.06
CA GLN A 353 3.92 -36.98 -38.69
C GLN A 353 4.78 -37.65 -39.75
#